data_AF-A0A210PB49-F1
#
_entry.id   AF-A0A210PB49-F1
#
_cell.length_a   1.000
_cell.length_b   1.000
_cell.length_c   1.000
_cell.angle_alpha   90.00
_cell.angle_beta   90.00
_cell.angle_gamma   90.00
#
_symmetry.space_group_name_H-M   'P 1'
#
loop_
_entity.id
_entity.type
_entity.pdbx_description
1 polymer ?
#
loop_
_entity_poly.entity_id
_entity_poly.type
_entity_poly.pdbx_seq_one_letter_code
_entity_poly.pdbx_strand_id
1 'polypeptide(L)'
;MRSKLNYDMLHPTYKALYDIVGEDNLLKIYELFRGTQLQLPMKMYDRVALKEAIHEGKLDNMTNQEISLEFGYSPRWIKGIREKKA
;
A
#
# COMPACT_ATOMS: atom_id res chain seq x y z
N MET A 1 -22.19 16.61 17.46
CA MET A 1 -22.76 15.25 17.32
C MET A 1 -22.52 14.81 15.89
N ARG A 2 -21.59 13.87 15.64
CA ARG A 2 -21.50 13.24 14.31
C ARG A 2 -22.71 12.30 14.20
N SER A 3 -23.57 12.54 13.22
CA SER A 3 -24.66 11.63 12.89
C SER A 3 -24.05 10.26 12.61
N LYS A 4 -24.44 9.27 13.43
CA LYS A 4 -24.09 7.87 13.24
C LYS A 4 -24.45 7.48 11.82
N LEU A 5 -23.49 6.96 11.08
CA LEU A 5 -23.65 6.65 9.67
C LEU A 5 -24.77 5.61 9.49
N ASN A 6 -25.69 5.84 8.55
CA ASN A 6 -26.77 4.88 8.29
C ASN A 6 -26.28 3.78 7.35
N TYR A 7 -25.87 2.65 7.94
CA TYR A 7 -25.32 1.52 7.21
C TYR A 7 -26.26 1.02 6.11
N ASP A 8 -27.56 0.89 6.39
CA ASP A 8 -28.51 0.29 5.46
C ASP A 8 -28.66 1.08 4.16
N MET A 9 -28.43 2.38 4.23
CA MET A 9 -28.53 3.31 3.10
C MET A 9 -27.19 3.54 2.37
N LEU A 10 -26.10 2.92 2.82
CA LEU A 10 -24.81 3.02 2.12
C LEU A 10 -24.87 2.35 0.75
N HIS A 11 -24.16 2.96 -0.21
CA HIS A 11 -23.83 2.29 -1.47
C HIS A 11 -23.09 0.97 -1.20
N PRO A 12 -23.33 -0.12 -1.95
CA PRO A 12 -22.71 -1.43 -1.70
C PRO A 12 -21.19 -1.39 -1.56
N THR A 13 -20.50 -0.55 -2.35
CA THR A 13 -19.05 -0.33 -2.22
C THR A 13 -18.66 0.19 -0.83
N TYR A 14 -19.41 1.15 -0.28
CA TYR A 14 -19.13 1.69 1.04
C TYR A 14 -19.58 0.74 2.17
N LYS A 15 -20.57 -0.14 1.94
CA LYS A 15 -20.86 -1.25 2.87
C LYS A 15 -19.68 -2.21 2.95
N ALA A 16 -19.15 -2.65 1.82
CA ALA A 16 -17.99 -3.52 1.78
C ALA A 16 -16.77 -2.87 2.47
N LEU A 17 -16.54 -1.57 2.24
CA LEU A 17 -15.48 -0.84 2.94
C LEU A 17 -15.77 -0.70 4.44
N TYR A 18 -17.02 -0.40 4.83
CA TYR A 18 -17.44 -0.34 6.24
C TYR A 18 -17.11 -1.64 6.97
N ASP A 19 -17.43 -2.78 6.36
CA ASP A 19 -17.24 -4.11 6.96
C ASP A 19 -15.74 -4.44 7.13
N ILE A 20 -14.86 -3.86 6.30
CA ILE A 20 -13.41 -4.06 6.37
C ILE A 20 -12.75 -3.10 7.36
N VAL A 21 -13.12 -1.80 7.35
CA VAL A 21 -12.36 -0.75 8.06
C VAL A 21 -13.11 -0.08 9.21
N GLY A 22 -14.42 -0.31 9.36
CA GLY A 22 -15.30 0.33 10.32
C GLY A 22 -15.69 1.78 9.96
N GLU A 23 -16.61 2.36 10.74
CA GLU A 23 -17.21 3.68 10.48
C GLU A 23 -16.17 4.82 10.38
N ASP A 24 -15.30 4.95 11.38
CA ASP A 24 -14.36 6.08 11.46
C ASP A 24 -13.37 6.11 10.30
N ASN A 25 -12.89 4.94 9.85
CA ASN A 25 -11.96 4.86 8.73
C ASN A 25 -12.68 4.97 7.39
N LEU A 26 -13.91 4.46 7.28
CA LEU A 26 -14.74 4.67 6.10
C LEU A 26 -14.93 6.18 5.82
N LEU A 27 -15.21 6.97 6.86
CA LEU A 27 -15.37 8.42 6.72
C LEU A 27 -14.09 9.10 6.20
N LYS A 28 -12.91 8.67 6.66
CA LYS A 28 -11.63 9.20 6.15
C LYS A 28 -11.44 8.85 4.66
N ILE A 29 -11.73 7.60 4.27
CA ILE A 29 -11.64 7.14 2.88
C ILE A 29 -12.62 7.92 2.01
N TYR A 30 -13.86 8.10 2.47
CA TYR A 30 -14.88 8.88 1.75
C TYR A 30 -14.42 10.31 1.52
N GLU A 31 -13.95 11.02 2.54
CA GLU A 31 -13.46 12.40 2.39
C GLU A 31 -12.25 12.49 1.46
N LEU A 32 -11.34 11.53 1.50
CA LEU A 32 -10.14 11.53 0.65
C LEU A 32 -10.42 11.21 -0.82
N PHE A 33 -11.37 10.32 -1.11
CA PHE A 33 -11.50 9.70 -2.44
C PHE A 33 -12.86 9.88 -3.10
N ARG A 34 -13.84 10.50 -2.45
CA ARG A 34 -15.17 10.74 -3.06
C ARG A 34 -15.02 11.50 -4.39
N GLY A 35 -15.70 11.00 -5.42
CA GLY A 35 -15.65 11.60 -6.76
C GLY A 35 -14.37 11.28 -7.55
N THR A 36 -13.47 10.44 -7.03
CA THR A 36 -12.27 9.99 -7.73
C THR A 36 -12.38 8.51 -8.13
N GLN A 37 -11.75 8.15 -9.25
CA GLN A 37 -11.56 6.75 -9.62
C GLN A 37 -10.21 6.28 -9.06
N LEU A 38 -10.24 5.34 -8.12
CA LEU A 38 -9.05 4.71 -7.57
C LEU A 38 -8.59 3.55 -8.45
N GLN A 39 -7.36 3.62 -8.94
CA GLN A 39 -6.68 2.48 -9.56
C GLN A 39 -5.57 2.02 -8.61
N LEU A 40 -5.74 0.85 -8.01
CA LEU A 40 -4.75 0.29 -7.10
C LEU A 40 -3.70 -0.51 -7.89
N PRO A 41 -2.40 -0.27 -7.65
CA PRO A 41 -1.35 -1.06 -8.27
C PRO A 41 -1.36 -2.50 -7.75
N MET A 42 -0.91 -3.45 -8.58
CA MET A 42 -0.77 -4.87 -8.21
C MET A 42 0.26 -5.11 -7.09
N LYS A 43 1.20 -4.19 -6.91
CA LYS A 43 2.24 -4.26 -5.88
C LYS A 43 1.92 -3.31 -4.75
N MET A 44 2.04 -3.80 -3.53
CA MET A 44 1.83 -3.00 -2.32
C MET A 44 2.92 -1.93 -2.15
N TYR A 45 4.17 -2.28 -2.44
CA TYR A 45 5.30 -1.39 -2.23
C TYR A 45 5.68 -0.65 -3.51
N ASP A 46 6.09 0.60 -3.37
CA ASP A 46 6.57 1.40 -4.49
C ASP A 46 7.99 1.00 -4.91
N ARG A 47 8.21 1.01 -6.24
CA ARG A 47 9.47 0.60 -6.84
C ARG A 47 10.60 1.59 -6.57
N VAL A 48 10.28 2.89 -6.57
CA VAL A 48 11.25 3.97 -6.41
C VAL A 48 11.69 4.04 -4.95
N ALA A 49 10.73 4.05 -4.03
CA ALA A 49 10.99 4.05 -2.59
C ALA A 49 11.83 2.84 -2.15
N LEU A 50 11.52 1.63 -2.66
CA LEU A 50 12.32 0.44 -2.36
C LEU A 50 13.75 0.55 -2.91
N LYS A 51 13.89 1.08 -4.14
CA LYS A 51 15.21 1.31 -4.74
C LYS A 51 16.02 2.27 -3.87
N GLU A 52 15.44 3.38 -3.42
CA GLU A 52 16.10 4.35 -2.56
C GLU A 52 16.53 3.73 -1.22
N ALA A 53 15.64 2.97 -0.57
CA ALA A 53 15.96 2.26 0.67
C ALA A 53 17.15 1.29 0.54
N ILE A 54 17.28 0.60 -0.61
CA ILE A 54 18.45 -0.25 -0.89
C ILE A 54 19.73 0.58 -1.04
N HIS A 55 19.70 1.72 -1.76
CA HIS A 55 20.88 2.57 -1.93
C HIS A 55 21.32 3.20 -0.62
N GLU A 56 20.38 3.63 0.22
CA GLU A 56 20.63 4.20 1.55
C GLU A 56 21.11 3.16 2.57
N GLY A 57 21.12 1.87 2.21
CA GLY A 57 21.59 0.78 3.08
C GLY A 57 20.62 0.40 4.19
N LYS A 58 19.37 0.87 4.15
CA LYS A 58 18.31 0.55 5.13
C LYS A 58 17.98 -0.95 5.18
N LEU A 59 18.35 -1.70 4.15
CA LEU A 59 18.07 -3.12 4.00
C LEU A 59 19.35 -3.98 3.88
N ASP A 60 20.53 -3.44 4.22
CA ASP A 60 21.81 -4.14 4.03
C ASP A 60 21.92 -5.39 4.94
N ASN A 61 21.19 -5.42 6.05
CA ASN A 61 21.06 -6.58 6.94
C ASN A 61 20.16 -7.70 6.40
N MET A 62 19.48 -7.48 5.27
CA MET A 62 18.63 -8.48 4.63
C MET A 62 19.29 -9.03 3.36
N THR A 63 19.00 -10.29 3.06
CA THR A 63 19.34 -10.94 1.79
C THR A 63 18.40 -10.51 0.67
N ASN A 64 18.80 -10.72 -0.60
CA ASN A 64 17.94 -10.45 -1.75
C ASN A 64 16.65 -11.30 -1.76
N GLN A 65 16.67 -12.48 -1.12
CA GLN A 65 15.49 -13.35 -1.01
C GLN A 65 14.49 -12.81 0.01
N GLU A 66 14.97 -12.37 1.17
CA GLU A 66 14.10 -11.76 2.20
C GLU A 66 13.43 -10.49 1.68
N ILE A 67 14.19 -9.61 1.02
CA ILE A 67 13.63 -8.41 0.38
C ILE A 67 12.62 -8.79 -0.72
N SER A 68 12.87 -9.88 -1.46
CA SER A 68 11.92 -10.33 -2.47
C SER A 68 10.60 -10.79 -1.88
N LEU A 69 10.66 -11.57 -0.79
CA LEU A 69 9.48 -12.10 -0.13
C LEU A 69 8.66 -10.99 0.53
N GLU A 70 9.34 -10.04 1.17
CA GLU A 70 8.68 -8.95 1.87
C GLU A 70 8.10 -7.90 0.91
N PHE A 71 8.86 -7.48 -0.11
CA PHE A 71 8.48 -6.36 -0.96
C PHE A 71 7.89 -6.76 -2.33
N GLY A 72 7.89 -8.06 -2.67
CA GLY A 72 7.25 -8.57 -3.88
C GLY A 72 7.98 -8.24 -5.19
N TYR A 73 9.29 -8.00 -5.15
CA TYR A 73 10.14 -7.79 -6.34
C TYR A 73 11.13 -8.94 -6.50
N SER A 74 11.45 -9.31 -7.73
CA SER A 74 12.30 -10.49 -7.95
C SER A 74 13.70 -10.34 -7.35
N PRO A 75 14.31 -11.42 -6.82
CA PRO A 75 15.67 -11.35 -6.25
C PRO A 75 16.70 -10.84 -7.25
N ARG A 76 16.51 -11.17 -8.54
CA ARG A 76 17.37 -10.74 -9.65
C ARG A 76 17.32 -9.22 -9.87
N TRP A 77 16.14 -8.61 -9.72
CA TRP A 77 15.99 -7.16 -9.81
C TRP A 77 16.65 -6.45 -8.62
N ILE A 78 16.47 -6.99 -7.41
CA ILE A 78 17.08 -6.47 -6.17
C ILE A 78 18.60 -6.53 -6.26
N LYS A 79 19.16 -7.67 -6.71
CA LYS A 79 20.60 -7.83 -6.95
C LYS A 79 21.14 -6.76 -7.89
N GLY A 80 20.45 -6.52 -9.01
CA GLY A 80 20.85 -5.51 -9.98
C GLY A 80 20.77 -4.07 -9.47
N ILE A 81 19.99 -3.80 -8.42
CA ILE A 81 20.01 -2.50 -7.73
C ILE A 81 21.23 -2.39 -6.84
N ARG A 82 21.52 -3.42 -6.04
CA ARG A 82 22.69 -3.44 -5.16
C ARG A 82 24.00 -3.35 -5.94
N GLU A 83 24.09 -4.00 -7.08
CA GLU A 83 25.28 -3.93 -7.96
C GLU A 83 25.51 -2.53 -8.55
N LYS A 84 24.46 -1.70 -8.68
CA LYS A 84 24.55 -0.30 -9.16
C LYS A 84 24.83 0.71 -8.05
N LYS A 85 24.77 0.28 -6.78
CA LYS A 85 25.18 1.05 -5.60
C LYS A 85 26.70 1.06 -5.44
N ALA A 86 27.38 0.02 -5.94
CA ALA A 86 28.84 -0.12 -5.96
C ALA A 86 29.46 0.66 -7.13
#